data_AF-A0AAD6F5J1-F1
#
_entry.id   AF-A0AAD6F5J1-F1
#
_cell.length_a   1.000
_cell.length_b   1.000
_cell.length_c   1.000
_cell.angle_alpha   90.00
_cell.angle_beta   90.00
_cell.angle_gamma   90.00
#
_symmetry.space_group_name_H-M   'P 1'
#
loop_
_entity.id
_entity.type
_entity.pdbx_description
1 polymer ?
#
loop_
_entity_poly.entity_id
_entity_poly.type
_entity_poly.pdbx_seq_one_letter_code
_entity_poly.pdbx_strand_id
1 'polypeptide(L)'
;MLEDNIVTFVNSELKKIQKALSSDCPEYLENQREDEEGLDGEDEEQRRSSREAFLNITLRFLRSMKQEELADRLQSRTAAAEFQRELKSTLKERFQCVFEGIAKAGHPTLLNRIYTELYITEGGSAEVNDEHEVRQIETASRKPDRPETPIR
;
A
#
# COMPACT_ATOMS: atom_id res chain seq x y z
N MET A 1 -11.02 32.00 -15.86
CA MET A 1 -10.40 30.70 -16.20
C MET A 1 -9.15 30.43 -15.38
N LEU A 2 -8.06 31.20 -15.48
CA LEU A 2 -6.85 30.91 -14.67
C LEU A 2 -7.07 31.13 -13.17
N GLU A 3 -7.64 32.27 -12.79
CA GLU A 3 -7.95 32.60 -11.39
C GLU A 3 -8.88 31.55 -10.75
N ASP A 4 -9.97 31.19 -11.44
CA ASP A 4 -10.94 30.19 -10.97
C ASP A 4 -10.27 28.82 -10.72
N ASN A 5 -9.35 28.42 -11.60
CA ASN A 5 -8.61 27.17 -11.46
C ASN A 5 -7.67 27.20 -10.24
N ILE A 6 -6.94 28.30 -10.04
CA ILE A 6 -6.05 28.48 -8.88
C ILE A 6 -6.86 28.47 -7.59
N VAL A 7 -7.95 29.24 -7.54
CA VAL A 7 -8.83 29.33 -6.36
C VAL A 7 -9.42 27.95 -6.03
N THR A 8 -9.86 27.20 -7.05
CA THR A 8 -10.38 25.84 -6.86
C THR A 8 -9.30 24.90 -6.29
N PHE A 9 -8.10 24.92 -6.86
CA PHE A 9 -6.97 24.13 -6.38
C PHE A 9 -6.63 24.46 -4.92
N VAL A 10 -6.40 25.75 -4.62
CA VAL A 10 -6.07 26.23 -3.27
C VAL A 10 -7.15 25.84 -2.26
N ASN A 11 -8.42 26.03 -2.60
CA ASN A 11 -9.53 25.65 -1.71
C ASN A 11 -9.58 24.14 -1.46
N SER A 12 -9.29 23.33 -2.48
CA SER A 12 -9.27 21.88 -2.35
C SER A 12 -8.12 21.41 -1.46
N GLU A 13 -6.90 21.94 -1.65
CA GLU A 13 -5.71 21.57 -0.88
C GLU A 13 -5.80 22.09 0.57
N LEU A 14 -6.32 23.29 0.77
CA LEU A 14 -6.52 23.84 2.12
C LEU A 14 -7.50 22.98 2.94
N LYS A 15 -8.59 22.50 2.33
CA LYS A 15 -9.51 21.56 2.99
C LYS A 15 -8.81 20.26 3.40
N LYS A 16 -7.91 19.74 2.56
CA LYS A 16 -7.13 18.54 2.88
C LYS A 16 -6.21 18.77 4.07
N ILE A 17 -5.47 19.89 4.08
CA ILE A 17 -4.58 20.27 5.18
C ILE A 17 -5.37 20.45 6.48
N GLN A 18 -6.50 21.15 6.43
CA GLN A 18 -7.36 21.32 7.61
C GLN A 18 -7.83 19.99 8.18
N LYS A 19 -8.28 19.06 7.31
CA LYS A 19 -8.67 17.71 7.73
C LYS A 19 -7.49 16.91 8.29
N ALA A 20 -6.32 17.05 7.67
CA ALA A 20 -5.07 16.46 8.15
C ALA A 20 -4.53 17.10 9.43
N LEU A 21 -5.09 18.21 9.91
CA LEU A 21 -4.76 18.80 11.21
C LEU A 21 -5.84 18.49 12.26
N SER A 22 -7.09 18.27 11.84
CA SER A 22 -8.23 18.01 12.72
C SER A 22 -8.41 16.54 13.09
N SER A 23 -7.98 15.61 12.23
CA SER A 23 -8.07 14.17 12.52
C SER A 23 -6.96 13.75 13.47
N ASP A 24 -7.23 12.95 14.49
CA ASP A 24 -6.17 12.36 15.34
C ASP A 24 -5.49 11.14 14.69
N CYS A 25 -5.94 10.69 13.50
CA CYS A 25 -5.39 9.52 12.81
C CYS A 25 -4.47 9.90 11.63
N PRO A 26 -3.34 9.19 11.45
CA PRO A 26 -2.35 9.46 10.39
C PRO A 26 -2.78 8.97 8.99
N GLU A 27 -3.77 8.08 8.88
CA GLU A 27 -4.13 7.34 7.66
C GLU A 27 -4.81 8.18 6.56
N TYR A 28 -5.13 9.45 6.81
CA TYR A 28 -5.92 10.24 5.86
C TYR A 28 -5.15 10.66 4.59
N LEU A 29 -3.83 10.85 4.67
CA LEU A 29 -3.05 11.34 3.52
C LEU A 29 -2.80 10.26 2.46
N GLU A 30 -3.01 8.99 2.80
CA GLU A 30 -2.67 7.83 1.97
C GLU A 30 -3.81 7.45 1.02
N ASN A 31 -5.04 7.41 1.53
CA ASN A 31 -6.25 7.02 0.79
C ASN A 31 -6.56 7.87 -0.45
N GLN A 32 -5.94 9.04 -0.60
CA GLN A 32 -6.24 9.96 -1.70
C GLN A 32 -5.25 9.88 -2.87
N ARG A 33 -4.14 9.13 -2.72
CA ARG A 33 -3.19 8.87 -3.82
C ARG A 33 -3.38 7.50 -4.47
N GLU A 34 -4.01 6.56 -3.77
CA GLU A 34 -4.31 5.23 -4.30
C GLU A 34 -5.48 5.26 -5.28
N ASP A 35 -6.40 6.22 -5.13
CA ASP A 35 -7.46 6.47 -6.12
C ASP A 35 -6.94 7.12 -7.42
N GLU A 36 -5.70 7.64 -7.43
CA GLU A 36 -4.99 8.18 -8.60
C GLU A 36 -3.97 7.14 -9.18
N GLU A 37 -4.02 5.84 -8.81
CA GLU A 37 -3.13 4.78 -9.38
C GLU A 37 -3.47 4.38 -10.85
N GLY A 38 -4.31 5.14 -11.56
CA GLY A 38 -4.83 4.83 -12.89
C GLY A 38 -4.54 5.85 -14.01
N LEU A 39 -3.84 6.95 -13.73
CA LEU A 39 -3.52 7.98 -14.72
C LEU A 39 -2.00 8.01 -14.96
N ASP A 40 -1.59 7.58 -16.15
CA ASP A 40 -0.20 7.63 -16.65
C ASP A 40 0.11 9.05 -17.17
N GLY A 41 1.22 9.70 -16.75
CA GLY A 41 1.73 10.91 -17.42
C GLY A 41 2.48 11.97 -16.58
N GLU A 42 3.17 12.88 -17.30
CA GLU A 42 3.84 14.11 -16.80
C GLU A 42 2.92 15.01 -15.95
N ASP A 43 1.60 14.89 -16.11
CA ASP A 43 0.57 15.63 -15.38
C ASP A 43 0.56 15.31 -13.87
N GLU A 44 0.87 14.06 -13.49
CA GLU A 44 0.93 13.64 -12.07
C GLU A 44 2.14 14.25 -11.34
N GLU A 45 3.29 14.34 -12.00
CA GLU A 45 4.49 14.95 -11.42
C GLU A 45 4.30 16.46 -11.22
N GLN A 46 3.75 17.15 -12.22
CA GLN A 46 3.45 18.57 -12.11
C GLN A 46 2.41 18.85 -11.01
N ARG A 47 1.39 17.99 -10.88
CA ARG A 47 0.37 18.07 -9.83
C ARG A 47 0.99 17.83 -8.46
N ARG A 48 1.90 16.86 -8.31
CA ARG A 48 2.65 16.60 -7.07
C ARG A 48 3.52 17.80 -6.67
N SER A 49 4.28 18.36 -7.62
CA SER A 49 5.11 19.54 -7.39
C SER A 49 4.28 20.74 -6.92
N SER A 50 3.11 20.94 -7.53
CA SER A 50 2.17 22.01 -7.14
C SER A 50 1.64 21.81 -5.71
N ARG A 51 1.29 20.58 -5.33
CA ARG A 51 0.87 20.23 -3.96
C ARG A 51 1.99 20.49 -2.94
N GLU A 52 3.22 20.11 -3.27
CA GLU A 52 4.40 20.35 -2.41
C GLU A 52 4.70 21.85 -2.24
N ALA A 53 4.65 22.63 -3.32
CA ALA A 53 4.80 24.08 -3.25
C ALA A 53 3.73 24.73 -2.35
N PHE A 54 2.48 24.29 -2.47
CA PHE A 54 1.38 24.78 -1.65
C PHE A 54 1.54 24.40 -0.16
N LEU A 55 2.03 23.19 0.13
CA LEU A 55 2.37 22.77 1.49
C LEU A 55 3.44 23.68 2.10
N ASN A 56 4.52 23.96 1.36
CA ASN A 56 5.60 24.85 1.80
C ASN A 56 5.11 26.27 2.07
N ILE A 57 4.24 26.80 1.22
CA ILE A 57 3.58 28.10 1.43
C ILE A 57 2.76 28.07 2.73
N THR A 58 1.97 27.02 2.92
CA THR A 58 1.13 26.86 4.13
C THR A 58 1.98 26.79 5.40
N LEU A 59 3.06 26.01 5.40
CA LEU A 59 4.01 25.94 6.52
C LEU A 59 4.62 27.31 6.83
N ARG A 60 5.01 28.07 5.79
CA ARG A 60 5.54 29.42 5.95
C ARG A 60 4.52 30.36 6.59
N PHE A 61 3.25 30.28 6.19
CA PHE A 61 2.18 31.06 6.81
C PHE A 61 1.98 30.70 8.29
N LEU A 62 1.89 29.41 8.62
CA LEU A 62 1.74 28.97 10.02
C LEU A 62 2.86 29.50 10.92
N ARG A 63 4.12 29.41 10.46
CA ARG A 63 5.29 29.97 11.17
C ARG A 63 5.20 31.50 11.32
N SER A 64 4.82 32.20 10.25
CA SER A 64 4.65 33.67 10.31
C SER A 64 3.55 34.11 11.27
N MET A 65 2.53 33.26 11.47
CA MET A 65 1.44 33.46 12.42
C MET A 65 1.80 33.02 13.85
N LYS A 66 3.06 32.59 14.11
CA LYS A 66 3.53 32.03 15.37
C LYS A 66 2.82 30.74 15.79
N GLN A 67 2.30 29.99 14.83
CA GLN A 67 1.65 28.68 15.03
C GLN A 67 2.65 27.55 14.79
N GLU A 68 3.74 27.53 15.56
CA GLU A 68 4.85 26.58 15.36
C GLU A 68 4.41 25.12 15.57
N GLU A 69 3.63 24.84 16.61
CA GLU A 69 3.15 23.48 16.86
C GLU A 69 2.28 22.94 15.71
N LEU A 70 1.46 23.78 15.08
CA LEU A 70 0.67 23.37 13.91
C LEU A 70 1.55 23.14 12.68
N ALA A 71 2.58 23.96 12.49
CA ALA A 71 3.55 23.79 11.41
C ALA A 71 4.31 22.46 11.57
N ASP A 72 4.81 22.17 12.78
CA ASP A 72 5.55 20.95 13.08
C ASP A 72 4.67 19.70 12.99
N ARG A 73 3.42 19.78 13.46
CA ARG A 73 2.42 18.70 13.28
C ARG A 73 2.11 18.44 11.82
N LEU A 74 1.95 19.49 11.01
CA LEU A 74 1.70 19.33 9.57
C LEU A 74 2.92 18.73 8.86
N GLN A 75 4.12 19.19 9.19
CA GLN A 75 5.36 18.70 8.60
C GLN A 75 5.64 17.25 8.97
N SER A 76 5.44 16.86 10.23
CA SER A 76 5.62 15.47 10.68
C SER A 76 4.62 14.52 10.03
N ARG A 77 3.35 14.90 9.90
CA ARG A 77 2.32 14.09 9.23
C ARG A 77 2.60 13.90 7.74
N THR A 78 3.06 14.95 7.07
CA THR A 78 3.40 14.86 5.64
C THR A 78 4.62 13.97 5.43
N ALA A 79 5.67 14.11 6.22
CA ALA A 79 6.84 13.23 6.18
C ALA A 79 6.48 11.76 6.46
N ALA A 80 5.62 11.50 7.45
CA ALA A 80 5.15 10.15 7.76
C ALA A 80 4.40 9.52 6.58
N ALA A 81 3.50 10.28 5.94
CA ALA A 81 2.77 9.80 4.77
C ALA A 81 3.67 9.52 3.56
N GLU A 82 4.76 10.29 3.38
CA GLU A 82 5.73 10.01 2.33
C GLU A 82 6.52 8.73 2.59
N PHE A 83 6.97 8.54 3.83
CA PHE A 83 7.66 7.33 4.26
C PHE A 83 6.78 6.09 4.12
N GLN A 84 5.51 6.15 4.54
CA GLN A 84 4.55 5.06 4.39
C GLN A 84 4.36 4.67 2.92
N ARG A 85 4.19 5.65 2.04
CA ARG A 85 4.06 5.41 0.59
C ARG A 85 5.31 4.75 0.01
N GLU A 86 6.50 5.23 0.35
CA GLU A 86 7.77 4.64 -0.12
C GLU A 86 7.93 3.20 0.37
N LEU A 87 7.62 2.95 1.64
CA LEU A 87 7.60 1.62 2.22
C LEU A 87 6.61 0.70 1.49
N LYS A 88 5.38 1.16 1.26
CA LYS A 88 4.35 0.41 0.54
C LYS A 88 4.78 0.07 -0.89
N SER A 89 5.33 1.04 -1.62
CA SER A 89 5.86 0.83 -2.97
C SER A 89 6.99 -0.19 -2.97
N THR A 90 7.93 -0.07 -2.03
CA THR A 90 9.06 -1.00 -1.88
C THR A 90 8.59 -2.42 -1.58
N LEU A 91 7.60 -2.57 -0.69
CA LEU A 91 7.01 -3.88 -0.37
C LEU A 91 6.27 -4.46 -1.58
N LYS A 92 5.49 -3.65 -2.30
CA LYS A 92 4.79 -4.05 -3.53
C LYS A 92 5.80 -4.55 -4.57
N GLU A 93 6.86 -3.80 -4.85
CA GLU A 93 7.89 -4.18 -5.82
C GLU A 93 8.64 -5.45 -5.42
N ARG A 94 9.00 -5.60 -4.14
CA ARG A 94 9.74 -6.78 -3.65
C ARG A 94 8.90 -8.05 -3.62
N PHE A 95 7.60 -7.93 -3.34
CA PHE A 95 6.71 -9.08 -3.09
C PHE A 95 5.59 -9.22 -4.14
N GLN A 96 5.65 -8.50 -5.25
CA GLN A 96 4.66 -8.61 -6.34
C GLN A 96 4.63 -10.00 -6.99
N CYS A 97 5.75 -10.73 -6.98
CA CYS A 97 5.87 -12.05 -7.61
C CYS A 97 6.17 -13.14 -6.59
N VAL A 98 5.57 -14.30 -6.79
CA VAL A 98 5.83 -15.54 -6.07
C VAL A 98 6.22 -16.64 -7.05
N PHE A 99 6.94 -17.65 -6.56
CA PHE A 99 7.39 -18.79 -7.38
C PHE A 99 6.53 -20.01 -7.09
N GLU A 100 6.14 -20.73 -8.13
CA GLU A 100 5.52 -22.04 -8.01
C GLU A 100 6.62 -23.10 -7.78
N GLY A 101 6.48 -23.94 -6.74
CA GLY A 101 7.42 -25.03 -6.44
C GLY A 101 8.69 -24.63 -5.68
N ILE A 102 9.77 -25.42 -5.82
CA ILE A 102 11.06 -25.15 -5.16
C ILE A 102 11.71 -23.94 -5.83
N ALA A 103 12.01 -22.89 -5.04
CA ALA A 103 12.38 -21.53 -5.45
C ALA A 103 13.52 -21.36 -6.49
N LYS A 104 14.19 -22.43 -6.93
CA LYS A 104 15.27 -22.41 -7.92
C LYS A 104 14.85 -22.76 -9.36
N ALA A 105 13.64 -23.26 -9.62
CA ALA A 105 13.25 -23.74 -10.95
C ALA A 105 11.81 -23.41 -11.39
N GLY A 106 11.25 -22.27 -10.93
CA GLY A 106 9.90 -21.83 -11.30
C GLY A 106 9.88 -20.49 -12.03
N HIS A 107 8.85 -20.25 -12.86
CA HIS A 107 8.60 -18.92 -13.44
C HIS A 107 7.94 -18.01 -12.38
N PRO A 108 8.34 -16.73 -12.27
CA PRO A 108 7.70 -15.80 -11.36
C PRO A 108 6.26 -15.51 -11.82
N THR A 109 5.31 -15.66 -10.90
CA THR A 109 3.89 -15.39 -11.12
C THR A 109 3.44 -14.27 -10.18
N LEU A 110 2.66 -13.31 -10.68
CA LEU A 110 2.15 -12.22 -9.85
C LEU A 110 1.23 -12.75 -8.75
N LEU A 111 1.41 -12.24 -7.53
CA LEU A 111 0.64 -12.65 -6.35
C LEU A 111 -0.88 -12.52 -6.56
N ASN A 112 -1.30 -11.44 -7.22
CA ASN A 112 -2.71 -11.15 -7.53
C ASN A 112 -3.35 -12.11 -8.55
N ARG A 113 -2.56 -12.95 -9.25
CA ARG A 113 -3.08 -13.96 -10.18
C ARG A 113 -3.35 -15.30 -9.50
N ILE A 114 -2.79 -15.52 -8.31
CA ILE A 114 -2.90 -16.79 -7.58
C ILE A 114 -3.99 -16.68 -6.50
N TYR A 115 -4.10 -15.53 -5.85
CA TYR A 115 -5.15 -15.25 -4.88
C TYR A 115 -6.27 -14.46 -5.55
N THR A 116 -7.36 -15.15 -5.92
CA THR A 116 -8.58 -14.50 -6.44
C THR A 116 -9.43 -13.88 -5.34
N GLU A 117 -9.28 -14.35 -4.10
CA GLU A 117 -9.99 -13.85 -2.91
C GLU A 117 -9.08 -14.00 -1.69
N LEU A 118 -8.90 -12.92 -0.91
CA LEU A 118 -8.06 -12.91 0.29
C LEU A 118 -8.93 -12.51 1.48
N TYR A 119 -9.16 -13.43 2.41
CA TYR A 119 -9.88 -13.17 3.66
C TYR A 119 -8.86 -13.00 4.77
N ILE A 120 -8.75 -11.78 5.30
CA ILE A 120 -7.98 -11.53 6.53
C ILE A 120 -8.90 -11.91 7.68
N THR A 121 -8.66 -13.08 8.27
CA THR A 121 -9.32 -13.45 9.52
C THR A 121 -8.56 -12.81 10.68
N GLU A 122 -9.29 -12.23 11.63
CA GLU A 122 -8.70 -11.80 12.90
C GLU A 122 -8.20 -13.05 13.63
N GLY A 123 -6.89 -13.25 13.68
CA GLY A 123 -6.30 -14.28 14.51
C GLY A 123 -6.46 -13.89 15.97
N GLY A 124 -7.45 -14.46 16.66
CA GLY A 124 -7.45 -14.46 18.12
C GLY A 124 -6.12 -15.04 18.59
N SER A 125 -5.48 -14.43 19.60
CA SER A 125 -4.19 -14.86 20.15
C SER A 125 -4.16 -16.38 20.32
N ALA A 126 -3.48 -17.08 19.42
CA ALA A 126 -3.48 -18.53 19.40
C ALA A 126 -2.47 -19.01 20.45
N GLU A 127 -2.98 -19.54 21.57
CA GLU A 127 -2.50 -20.84 22.02
C GLU A 127 -2.33 -21.73 20.78
N VAL A 128 -1.15 -22.31 20.66
CA VAL A 128 -0.72 -23.12 19.52
C VAL A 128 -1.86 -24.08 19.16
N ASN A 129 -2.46 -23.90 17.99
CA ASN A 129 -3.45 -24.84 17.49
C ASN A 129 -2.72 -26.17 17.25
N ASP A 130 -2.89 -27.13 18.15
CA ASP A 130 -2.30 -28.48 18.07
C ASP A 130 -2.98 -29.35 16.99
N GLU A 131 -3.98 -28.82 16.28
CA GLU A 131 -4.65 -29.50 15.18
C GLU A 131 -3.85 -29.33 13.89
N HIS A 132 -3.03 -30.34 13.61
CA HIS A 132 -2.31 -30.55 12.36
C HIS A 132 -3.17 -30.20 11.12
N GLU A 133 -2.74 -29.21 10.33
CA GLU A 133 -3.37 -28.92 9.03
C GLU A 133 -3.10 -30.08 8.06
N VAL A 134 -4.03 -31.02 7.98
CA VAL A 134 -3.97 -32.12 7.01
C VAL A 134 -4.28 -31.57 5.62
N ARG A 135 -3.25 -31.26 4.83
CA ARG A 135 -3.40 -31.01 3.38
C ARG A 135 -3.63 -32.34 2.65
N GLN A 136 -4.88 -32.63 2.29
CA GLN A 136 -5.22 -33.77 1.43
C GLN A 136 -4.94 -33.42 -0.04
N ILE A 137 -3.74 -33.75 -0.56
CA ILE A 137 -3.36 -33.48 -1.97
C ILE A 137 -3.00 -34.77 -2.74
N GLU A 138 -2.90 -35.93 -2.08
CA GLU A 138 -2.29 -37.12 -2.71
C GLU A 138 -3.25 -38.14 -3.32
N THR A 139 -4.57 -37.98 -3.20
CA THR A 139 -5.49 -39.09 -3.55
C THR A 139 -5.86 -39.16 -5.04
N ALA A 140 -5.60 -38.13 -5.86
CA ALA A 140 -6.04 -38.11 -7.25
C ALA A 140 -4.98 -38.52 -8.30
N SER A 141 -3.68 -38.58 -7.95
CA SER A 141 -2.60 -38.85 -8.94
C SER A 141 -2.00 -40.25 -8.88
N ARG A 142 -2.40 -41.10 -7.93
CA ARG A 142 -1.80 -42.44 -7.77
C ARG A 142 -2.41 -43.41 -8.79
N LYS A 143 -1.74 -43.58 -9.94
CA LYS A 143 -1.99 -44.72 -10.84
C LYS A 143 -1.70 -46.02 -10.05
N PRO A 144 -2.52 -47.09 -10.19
CA PRO A 144 -2.26 -48.34 -9.49
C PRO A 144 -0.92 -48.94 -9.94
N ASP A 145 -0.08 -49.25 -8.95
CA ASP A 145 1.22 -49.87 -9.13
C ASP A 145 1.07 -51.30 -9.66
N ARG A 146 1.96 -51.65 -10.59
CA ARG A 146 2.05 -53.00 -11.19
C ARG A 146 2.58 -53.97 -10.13
N PRO A 147 2.05 -55.20 -9.99
CA PRO A 147 2.54 -56.13 -8.97
C PRO A 147 4.00 -56.53 -9.23
N GLU A 148 4.82 -56.44 -8.19
CA GLU A 148 6.25 -56.77 -8.20
C GLU A 148 6.49 -58.26 -8.47
N THR A 149 7.46 -58.58 -9.33
CA THR A 149 7.93 -59.95 -9.57
C THR A 149 9.09 -60.29 -8.65
N PRO A 150 9.09 -61.47 -7.99
CA PRO A 150 10.15 -61.87 -7.06
C PRO A 150 11.43 -62.21 -7.82
N ILE A 151 12.55 -61.67 -7.33
CA ILE A 151 13.90 -61.97 -7.82
C ILE A 151 14.40 -63.24 -7.12
N ARG A 152 15.01 -64.13 -7.90
CA ARG A 152 15.55 -65.43 -7.48
C ARG A 152 16.99 -65.32 -6.99
#